data_AF-A0A4Z1T592-F1
#
_entry.id   AF-A0A4Z1T592-F1
#
_cell.length_a   1.000
_cell.length_b   1.000
_cell.length_c   1.000
_cell.angle_alpha   90.00
_cell.angle_beta   90.00
_cell.angle_gamma   90.00
#
_symmetry.space_group_name_H-M   'P 1'
#
loop_
_entity.id
_entity.type
_entity.pdbx_description
1 polymer ?
#
loop_
_entity_poly.entity_id
_entity_poly.type
_entity_poly.pdbx_seq_one_letter_code
_entity_poly.pdbx_strand_id
1 'polypeptide(L)'
;MGCWNYLMFYVAMMVLSLIMLVLTTLINGAHTDTRSGHIDAFEHNRRVNRLVKFDVVAPVVFFVVSLLFGQVILPILCIPFIVTTVVLYKQDRLFFTPSNLSNRLRFDEKYSVVKVLMYSGVFVYVVIRGAVQLGFCLADL
;
A
#
# COMPACT_ATOMS: atom_id res chain seq x y z
N MET A 1 -19.82 -6.15 -19.31
CA MET A 1 -18.63 -5.27 -19.28
C MET A 1 -17.68 -5.74 -20.37
N GLY A 2 -17.22 -4.86 -21.26
CA GLY A 2 -16.31 -5.26 -22.36
C GLY A 2 -14.90 -5.58 -21.87
N CYS A 3 -14.15 -6.37 -22.64
CA CYS A 3 -12.77 -6.78 -22.32
C CYS A 3 -11.87 -5.58 -21.97
N TRP A 4 -11.99 -4.49 -22.74
CA TRP A 4 -11.26 -3.25 -22.54
C TRP A 4 -11.55 -2.55 -21.20
N ASN A 5 -12.76 -2.69 -20.65
CA ASN A 5 -13.07 -2.14 -19.32
C ASN A 5 -12.33 -2.87 -18.21
N TYR A 6 -12.19 -4.20 -18.32
CA TYR A 6 -11.38 -4.99 -17.39
C TYR A 6 -9.90 -4.68 -17.53
N LEU A 7 -9.41 -4.44 -18.74
CA LEU A 7 -8.04 -3.98 -18.95
C LEU A 7 -7.80 -2.63 -18.28
N MET A 8 -8.69 -1.65 -18.50
CA MET A 8 -8.59 -0.34 -17.87
C MET A 8 -8.63 -0.42 -16.35
N PHE A 9 -9.43 -1.33 -15.79
CA PHE A 9 -9.39 -1.64 -14.36
C PHE A 9 -7.98 -2.09 -13.93
N TYR A 10 -7.39 -3.09 -14.58
CA TYR A 10 -6.05 -3.55 -14.21
C TYR A 10 -4.98 -2.46 -14.38
N VAL A 11 -5.07 -1.61 -15.41
CA VAL A 11 -4.19 -0.45 -15.58
C VAL A 11 -4.32 0.53 -14.43
N ALA A 12 -5.54 0.88 -14.03
CA ALA A 12 -5.78 1.76 -12.87
C ALA A 12 -5.20 1.15 -11.58
N MET A 13 -5.38 -0.16 -11.38
CA MET A 13 -4.84 -0.87 -10.22
C MET A 13 -3.31 -0.95 -10.23
N MET A 14 -2.67 -1.04 -11.40
CA MET A 14 -1.20 -0.97 -11.54
C MET A 14 -0.69 0.41 -11.14
N VAL A 15 -1.31 1.48 -11.64
CA VAL A 15 -0.93 2.86 -11.29
C VAL A 15 -1.08 3.10 -9.79
N LEU A 16 -2.21 2.69 -9.21
CA LEU A 16 -2.45 2.84 -7.78
C LEU A 16 -1.46 2.05 -6.93
N SER A 17 -1.14 0.80 -7.32
CA SER A 17 -0.20 -0.04 -6.54
C SER A 17 1.24 0.47 -6.65
N LEU A 18 1.62 1.04 -7.80
CA LEU A 18 2.90 1.73 -7.96
C LEU A 18 2.99 2.97 -7.07
N ILE A 19 1.93 3.80 -7.03
CA ILE A 19 1.87 4.96 -6.13
C ILE A 19 2.05 4.52 -4.67
N MET A 20 1.36 3.46 -4.25
CA MET A 20 1.49 2.94 -2.88
C MET A 20 2.88 2.40 -2.57
N LEU A 21 3.53 1.75 -3.53
CA LEU A 21 4.93 1.34 -3.42
C LEU A 21 5.87 2.52 -3.17
N VAL A 22 5.72 3.58 -3.97
CA VAL A 22 6.51 4.82 -3.81
C VAL A 22 6.24 5.47 -2.45
N LEU A 23 4.98 5.56 -2.02
CA LEU A 23 4.64 6.13 -0.71
C LEU A 23 5.23 5.31 0.44
N THR A 24 5.12 3.98 0.39
CA THR A 24 5.63 3.09 1.43
C THR A 24 7.15 3.12 1.51
N THR A 25 7.84 3.22 0.36
CA THR A 25 9.30 3.37 0.33
C THR A 25 9.76 4.72 0.86
N LEU A 26 9.03 5.81 0.60
CA LEU A 26 9.29 7.11 1.21
C LEU A 26 9.09 7.12 2.73
N ILE A 27 8.05 6.44 3.23
CA ILE A 27 7.83 6.25 4.68
C ILE A 27 9.00 5.47 5.28
N ASN A 28 9.43 4.38 4.63
CA ASN A 28 10.57 3.60 5.09
C ASN A 28 11.85 4.45 5.15
N GLY A 29 12.12 5.25 4.10
CA GLY A 29 13.25 6.18 4.08
C GLY A 29 13.20 7.19 5.23
N ALA A 30 12.01 7.75 5.52
CA ALA A 30 11.84 8.65 6.65
C ALA A 30 12.13 7.99 8.01
N HIS A 31 11.83 6.70 8.18
CA HIS A 31 12.20 5.94 9.38
C HIS A 31 13.72 5.76 9.48
N THR A 32 14.39 5.43 8.36
CA THR A 32 15.86 5.31 8.30
C THR A 32 16.55 6.64 8.60
N ASP A 33 16.09 7.75 8.02
CA ASP A 33 16.64 9.10 8.21
C ASP A 33 16.53 9.58 9.67
N THR A 34 15.43 9.23 10.35
CA THR A 34 15.26 9.57 11.77
C THR A 34 16.20 8.74 12.64
N ARG A 35 16.43 7.47 12.28
CA ARG A 35 17.35 6.58 12.98
C ARG A 35 18.81 6.99 12.80
N SER A 36 19.18 7.54 11.64
CA SER A 36 20.51 8.08 11.34
C SER A 36 20.70 9.53 11.83
N GLY A 37 19.71 10.12 12.50
CA GLY A 37 19.77 11.49 13.03
C GLY A 37 19.75 12.58 11.96
N HIS A 38 19.34 12.27 10.73
CA HIS A 38 19.27 13.22 9.62
C HIS A 38 18.03 14.12 9.68
N ILE A 39 16.97 13.69 10.36
CA ILE A 39 15.74 14.48 10.55
C ILE A 39 15.25 14.41 12.00
N ASP A 40 14.69 15.52 12.50
CA ASP A 40 14.12 15.60 13.83
C ASP A 40 12.79 14.83 13.94
N ALA A 41 12.49 14.33 15.15
CA ALA A 41 11.26 13.59 15.44
C ALA A 41 9.97 14.34 15.07
N PHE A 42 9.99 15.68 15.13
CA PHE A 42 8.86 16.52 14.73
C PHE A 42 8.65 16.55 13.22
N GLU A 43 9.73 16.67 12.45
CA GLU A 43 9.67 16.64 10.98
C GLU A 43 9.31 15.24 10.47
N HIS A 44 9.85 14.19 11.08
CA HIS A 44 9.46 12.80 10.84
C HIS A 44 7.96 12.60 11.04
N ASN A 45 7.42 13.01 12.20
CA ASN A 45 6.01 12.86 12.52
C ASN A 45 5.12 13.60 11.51
N ARG A 46 5.49 14.83 11.11
CA ARG A 46 4.75 15.59 10.11
C ARG A 46 4.70 14.91 8.74
N ARG A 47 5.82 14.33 8.29
CA ARG A 47 5.91 13.62 7.00
C ARG A 47 5.13 12.31 7.04
N VAL A 48 5.40 11.44 8.01
CA VAL A 48 4.76 10.12 8.12
C VAL A 48 3.26 10.25 8.30
N ASN A 49 2.80 11.17 9.16
CA ASN A 49 1.38 11.30 9.48
C ASN A 49 0.53 11.81 8.30
N ARG A 50 1.13 12.53 7.34
CA ARG A 50 0.45 12.86 6.07
C ARG A 50 0.35 11.65 5.15
N LEU A 51 1.42 10.86 5.05
CA LEU A 51 1.53 9.74 4.12
C LEU A 51 0.73 8.51 4.59
N VAL A 52 0.66 8.28 5.91
CA VAL A 52 -0.09 7.17 6.53
C VAL A 52 -1.57 7.19 6.16
N LYS A 53 -2.17 8.38 5.95
CA LYS A 53 -3.59 8.49 5.56
C LYS A 53 -3.87 7.77 4.24
N PHE A 54 -2.97 7.88 3.27
CA PHE A 54 -3.09 7.18 1.99
C PHE A 54 -2.94 5.67 2.17
N ASP A 55 -2.09 5.26 3.10
CA ASP A 55 -1.85 3.86 3.42
C ASP A 55 -3.03 3.18 4.14
N VAL A 56 -3.90 3.96 4.78
CA VAL A 56 -5.19 3.50 5.33
C VAL A 56 -6.25 3.40 4.22
N VAL A 57 -6.34 4.44 3.38
CA VAL A 57 -7.42 4.58 2.41
C VAL A 57 -7.24 3.65 1.21
N ALA A 58 -6.01 3.51 0.70
CA ALA A 58 -5.77 2.75 -0.52
C ALA A 58 -6.19 1.28 -0.43
N PRO A 59 -5.82 0.49 0.60
CA PRO A 59 -6.28 -0.90 0.69
C PRO A 59 -7.79 -1.07 0.72
N VAL A 60 -8.51 -0.12 1.33
CA VAL A 60 -9.98 -0.12 1.37
C VAL A 60 -10.56 0.18 -0.01
N VAL A 61 -10.01 1.17 -0.72
CA VAL A 61 -10.40 1.47 -2.10
C VAL A 61 -10.12 0.27 -3.01
N PHE A 62 -8.95 -0.34 -2.89
CA PHE A 62 -8.60 -1.56 -3.62
C PHE A 62 -9.62 -2.67 -3.39
N PHE A 63 -9.98 -2.91 -2.12
CA PHE A 63 -10.94 -3.93 -1.75
C PHE A 63 -12.33 -3.68 -2.38
N VAL A 64 -12.88 -2.48 -2.21
CA VAL A 64 -14.22 -2.12 -2.71
C VAL A 64 -14.27 -2.16 -4.25
N VAL A 65 -13.33 -1.52 -4.92
CA VAL A 65 -13.32 -1.46 -6.40
C VAL A 65 -13.13 -2.86 -6.98
N SER A 66 -12.32 -3.70 -6.35
CA SER A 66 -12.12 -5.08 -6.82
C SER A 66 -13.40 -5.93 -6.73
N LEU A 67 -14.19 -5.76 -5.66
CA LEU A 67 -15.49 -6.42 -5.55
C LEU A 67 -16.48 -5.95 -6.62
N LEU A 68 -16.50 -4.64 -6.92
CA LEU A 68 -17.36 -4.08 -7.97
C LEU A 68 -17.05 -4.64 -9.37
N PHE A 69 -15.79 -4.99 -9.64
CA PHE A 69 -15.35 -5.64 -10.87
C PHE A 69 -15.36 -7.19 -10.79
N GLY A 70 -16.00 -7.76 -9.76
CA GLY A 70 -16.15 -9.22 -9.61
C GLY A 70 -14.83 -9.97 -9.35
N GLN A 71 -13.77 -9.29 -8.94
CA GLN A 71 -12.48 -9.91 -8.63
C GLN A 71 -12.54 -10.55 -7.24
N VAL A 72 -12.10 -11.80 -7.12
CA VAL A 72 -12.09 -12.54 -5.84
C VAL A 72 -10.72 -12.51 -5.15
N ILE A 73 -9.64 -12.61 -5.94
CA ILE A 73 -8.28 -12.72 -5.40
C ILE A 73 -7.77 -11.38 -4.88
N LEU A 74 -8.02 -10.28 -5.59
CA LEU A 74 -7.54 -8.95 -5.18
C LEU A 74 -8.05 -8.52 -3.80
N PRO A 75 -9.36 -8.65 -3.49
CA PRO A 75 -9.87 -8.36 -2.15
C PRO A 75 -9.19 -9.19 -1.07
N ILE A 76 -8.94 -10.49 -1.32
CA ILE A 76 -8.24 -11.38 -0.37
C ILE A 76 -6.83 -10.85 -0.08
N LEU A 77 -6.10 -10.42 -1.12
CA LEU A 77 -4.78 -9.82 -0.96
C LEU A 77 -4.80 -8.48 -0.19
N CYS A 78 -5.94 -7.78 -0.17
CA CYS A 78 -6.09 -6.52 0.57
C CYS A 78 -6.44 -6.70 2.05
N ILE A 79 -7.02 -7.85 2.45
CA ILE A 79 -7.43 -8.11 3.84
C ILE A 79 -6.29 -7.92 4.84
N PRO A 80 -5.08 -8.45 4.64
CA PRO A 80 -3.99 -8.29 5.62
C PRO A 80 -3.58 -6.82 5.81
N PHE A 81 -3.67 -5.98 4.78
CA PHE A 81 -3.40 -4.54 4.89
C PHE A 81 -4.45 -3.84 5.75
N ILE A 82 -5.73 -4.16 5.54
CA ILE A 82 -6.83 -3.60 6.32
C ILE A 82 -6.73 -4.06 7.78
N VAL A 83 -6.51 -5.35 8.03
CA VAL A 83 -6.36 -5.90 9.38
C VAL A 83 -5.20 -5.27 10.12
N THR A 84 -4.02 -5.18 9.49
CA THR A 84 -2.86 -4.57 10.15
C THR A 84 -3.08 -3.08 10.44
N THR A 85 -3.76 -2.35 9.54
CA THR A 85 -4.15 -0.96 9.78
C THR A 85 -5.09 -0.83 10.96
N VAL A 86 -6.11 -1.69 11.08
CA VAL A 86 -7.05 -1.70 12.22
C VAL A 86 -6.33 -2.03 13.53
N VAL A 87 -5.41 -3.00 13.53
CA VAL A 87 -4.61 -3.35 14.71
C VAL A 87 -3.75 -2.16 15.15
N LEU A 88 -3.07 -1.49 14.22
CA LEU A 88 -2.26 -0.31 14.52
C LEU A 88 -3.11 0.88 15.01
N TYR A 89 -4.34 1.00 14.51
CA TYR A 89 -5.30 2.00 15.00
C TYR A 89 -5.64 1.74 16.46
N LYS A 90 -6.04 0.50 16.80
CA LYS A 90 -6.42 0.12 18.17
C LYS A 90 -5.29 0.22 19.18
N GLN A 91 -4.04 0.18 18.73
CA GLN A 91 -2.86 0.30 19.60
C GLN A 91 -2.40 1.75 19.80
N ASP A 92 -3.14 2.75 19.28
CA ASP A 92 -2.71 4.16 19.22
C ASP A 92 -1.33 4.34 18.55
N ARG A 93 -1.02 3.44 17.61
CA ARG A 93 0.26 3.42 16.87
C ARG A 93 0.14 3.98 15.47
N LEU A 94 -1.09 4.22 14.99
CA LEU A 94 -1.31 4.89 13.71
C LEU A 94 -0.73 6.32 13.68
N PHE A 95 -0.67 6.95 14.85
CA PHE A 95 -0.16 8.30 15.04
C PHE A 95 1.07 8.28 15.96
N PHE A 96 2.09 9.04 15.59
CA PHE A 96 3.37 9.03 16.31
C PHE A 96 3.26 9.83 17.61
N THR A 97 3.58 9.20 18.74
CA THR A 97 3.70 9.83 20.06
C THR A 97 5.16 9.78 20.54
N PRO A 98 5.74 10.89 21.03
CA PRO A 98 7.19 11.06 21.19
C PRO A 98 7.83 10.28 22.35
N SER A 99 7.06 9.71 23.29
CA SER A 99 7.58 9.16 24.55
C SER A 99 8.29 7.80 24.45
N ASN A 100 8.36 7.16 23.27
CA ASN A 100 9.00 5.85 23.06
C ASN A 100 9.62 5.68 21.66
N LEU A 101 10.40 6.67 21.22
CA LEU A 101 10.86 6.84 19.83
C LEU A 101 11.69 5.66 19.29
N SER A 102 12.70 5.18 20.03
CA SER A 102 13.70 4.23 19.50
C SER A 102 13.16 2.80 19.30
N ASN A 103 12.36 2.30 20.24
CA ASN A 103 11.72 0.99 20.13
C ASN A 103 10.55 0.99 19.13
N ARG A 104 9.83 2.12 18.98
CA ARG A 104 8.81 2.28 17.91
C ARG A 104 9.47 2.32 16.53
N LEU A 105 10.54 3.11 16.35
CA LEU A 105 11.24 3.24 15.06
C LEU A 105 11.68 1.89 14.48
N ARG A 106 12.25 0.99 15.29
CA ARG A 106 12.65 -0.35 14.82
C ARG A 106 11.47 -1.23 14.41
N PHE A 107 10.33 -1.08 15.08
CA PHE A 107 9.12 -1.84 14.75
C PHE A 107 8.45 -1.27 13.50
N ASP A 108 8.35 0.05 13.39
CA ASP A 108 7.77 0.77 12.27
C ASP A 108 8.61 0.58 10.99
N GLU A 109 9.95 0.55 11.10
CA GLU A 109 10.87 0.20 10.01
C GLU A 109 10.60 -1.22 9.49
N LYS A 110 10.54 -2.23 10.38
CA LYS A 110 10.22 -3.61 9.99
C LYS A 110 8.85 -3.73 9.34
N TYR A 111 7.85 -3.04 9.88
CA TYR A 111 6.50 -3.04 9.36
C TYR A 111 6.42 -2.37 7.98
N SER A 112 7.12 -1.25 7.77
CA SER A 112 7.21 -0.57 6.49
C SER A 112 7.87 -1.47 5.43
N VAL A 113 8.93 -2.22 5.79
CA VAL A 113 9.55 -3.20 4.89
C VAL A 113 8.58 -4.31 4.50
N VAL A 114 7.83 -4.87 5.46
CA VAL A 114 6.81 -5.89 5.17
C VAL A 114 5.75 -5.34 4.21
N LYS A 115 5.29 -4.11 4.43
CA LYS A 115 4.35 -3.43 3.50
C LYS A 115 4.90 -3.27 2.10
N VAL A 116 6.17 -2.87 1.96
CA VAL A 116 6.83 -2.77 0.64
C VAL A 116 6.79 -4.13 -0.07
N LEU A 117 7.12 -5.22 0.63
CA LEU A 117 7.07 -6.58 0.05
C LEU A 117 5.65 -6.97 -0.36
N MET A 118 4.66 -6.67 0.48
CA MET A 118 3.27 -6.97 0.18
C MET A 118 2.75 -6.17 -1.04
N TYR A 119 2.99 -4.85 -1.09
CA TYR A 119 2.60 -4.04 -2.25
C TYR A 119 3.36 -4.44 -3.52
N SER A 120 4.62 -4.88 -3.41
CA SER A 120 5.38 -5.48 -4.51
C SER A 120 4.69 -6.73 -5.04
N GLY A 121 4.26 -7.63 -4.16
CA GLY A 121 3.51 -8.83 -4.53
C GLY A 121 2.18 -8.52 -5.22
N VAL A 122 1.43 -7.54 -4.69
CA VAL A 122 0.19 -7.06 -5.31
C VAL A 122 0.48 -6.47 -6.70
N PHE A 123 1.49 -5.61 -6.83
CA PHE A 123 1.85 -4.98 -8.10
C PHE A 123 2.17 -6.03 -9.17
N VAL A 124 3.03 -7.01 -8.86
CA VAL A 124 3.36 -8.11 -9.78
C VAL A 124 2.11 -8.89 -10.19
N TYR A 125 1.23 -9.20 -9.23
CA TYR A 125 -0.04 -9.87 -9.53
C TYR A 125 -0.91 -9.06 -10.51
N VAL A 126 -1.08 -7.76 -10.27
CA VAL A 126 -1.90 -6.90 -11.16
C VAL A 126 -1.27 -6.81 -12.55
N VAL A 127 0.05 -6.70 -12.67
CA VAL A 127 0.76 -6.68 -13.95
C VAL A 127 0.52 -7.96 -14.74
N ILE A 128 0.68 -9.14 -14.12
CA ILE A 128 0.46 -10.43 -14.77
C ILE A 128 -1.00 -10.54 -15.25
N ARG A 129 -1.97 -10.22 -14.39
CA ARG A 129 -3.39 -10.28 -14.75
C ARG A 129 -3.77 -9.27 -15.84
N GLY A 130 -3.20 -8.08 -15.80
CA GLY A 130 -3.38 -7.06 -16.84
C GLY A 130 -2.84 -7.52 -18.19
N ALA A 131 -1.65 -8.14 -18.22
CA ALA A 131 -1.08 -8.70 -19.45
C ALA A 131 -1.92 -9.85 -20.03
N VAL A 132 -2.44 -10.74 -19.17
CA VAL A 132 -3.37 -11.80 -19.59
C VAL A 132 -4.65 -11.20 -20.17
N GLN A 133 -5.22 -10.18 -19.52
CA GLN A 133 -6.42 -9.49 -20.00
C GLN A 133 -6.18 -8.81 -21.34
N LEU A 134 -5.01 -8.18 -21.53
CA LEU A 134 -4.61 -7.59 -22.80
C LEU A 134 -4.54 -8.64 -23.92
N GLY A 135 -3.96 -9.80 -23.64
CA GLY A 135 -3.90 -10.92 -24.58
C GLY A 135 -5.30 -11.38 -25.05
N PHE A 136 -6.26 -11.50 -24.12
CA PHE A 136 -7.65 -11.80 -24.48
C PHE A 136 -8.28 -10.69 -25.32
N CYS A 137 -8.08 -9.41 -24.97
CA CYS A 137 -8.69 -8.31 -25.71
C CYS A 137 -8.14 -8.14 -27.12
N LEU A 138 -6.89 -8.53 -27.36
CA LEU A 138 -6.26 -8.52 -28.68
C LEU A 138 -6.61 -9.74 -29.53
N ALA A 139 -6.95 -10.87 -28.90
CA ALA A 139 -7.34 -12.10 -29.60
C ALA A 139 -8.82 -12.10 -30.07
N ASP A 140 -9.68 -11.32 -29.41
CA ASP A 140 -11.09 -11.10 -29.79
C ASP A 140 -11.25 -10.00 -30.88
N LEU A 141 -10.15 -9.53 -31.50
CA LEU A 141 -10.07 -8.46 -32.49
C LEU A 141 -9.64 -9.01 -33.85
#